data_AF-A0A0T9Z356-F1
#
_entry.id   AF-A0A0T9Z356-F1
#
_cell.length_a   1.000
_cell.length_b   1.000
_cell.length_c   1.000
_cell.angle_alpha   90.00
_cell.angle_beta   90.00
_cell.angle_gamma   90.00
#
_symmetry.space_group_name_H-M   'P 1'
#
loop_
_entity.id
_entity.type
_entity.pdbx_description
1 polymer ?
#
loop_
_entity_poly.entity_id
_entity_poly.type
_entity_poly.pdbx_seq_one_letter_code
_entity_poly.pdbx_strand_id
1 'polypeptide(L)' 'MQIGLDGVQLLGGHGYTKEHPVERWYRDLRAIGVAEGVVVI' A
#
# COMPACT_ATOMS: atom_id res chain seq x y z
N MET A 1 3.55 6.36 -0.31
CA MET A 1 3.76 5.28 0.70
C MET A 1 2.99 5.54 1.98
N GLN A 2 3.18 6.69 2.66
CA GLN A 2 2.62 6.98 3.98
C GLN A 2 1.09 6.79 4.09
N ILE A 3 0.32 7.33 3.14
CA ILE A 3 -1.15 7.20 3.14
C ILE A 3 -1.62 5.73 3.13
N GLY A 4 -0.95 4.86 2.36
CA GLY A 4 -1.30 3.43 2.34
C GLY A 4 -0.96 2.72 3.65
N LEU A 5 0.14 3.11 4.29
CA LEU A 5 0.58 2.55 5.56
C LEU A 5 -0.33 3.02 6.72
N ASP A 6 -0.68 4.31 6.74
CA ASP A 6 -1.61 4.89 7.70
C ASP A 6 -3.00 4.25 7.60
N GLY A 7 -3.46 3.96 6.37
CA GLY A 7 -4.73 3.27 6.14
C GLY A 7 -4.76 1.84 6.70
N VAL A 8 -3.68 1.08 6.54
CA VAL A 8 -3.54 -0.26 7.17
C VAL A 8 -3.49 -0.11 8.70
N GLN A 9 -2.71 0.83 9.20
CA GLN A 9 -2.51 1.02 10.65
C GLN A 9 -3.78 1.48 11.37
N LEU A 10 -4.62 2.31 10.73
CA LEU A 10 -5.90 2.76 11.27
C LEU A 10 -6.85 1.58 11.56
N LEU A 11 -6.86 0.57 10.70
CA LEU A 11 -7.71 -0.61 10.84
C LEU A 11 -7.03 -1.75 11.64
N GLY A 12 -5.77 -1.57 12.02
CA GLY A 12 -4.98 -2.59 12.72
C GLY A 12 -4.89 -3.89 11.91
N GLY A 13 -5.04 -5.04 12.57
CA GLY A 13 -4.95 -6.35 11.92
C GLY A 13 -5.96 -6.57 10.78
N HIS A 14 -7.15 -5.96 10.88
CA HIS A 14 -8.16 -6.02 9.81
C HIS A 14 -7.72 -5.23 8.56
N GLY A 15 -6.87 -4.23 8.73
CA GLY A 15 -6.28 -3.48 7.62
C GLY A 15 -5.37 -4.31 6.72
N TYR A 16 -5.07 -5.57 7.07
CA TYR A 16 -4.30 -6.48 6.24
C TYR A 16 -5.07 -7.76 5.86
N THR A 17 -6.41 -7.68 5.84
CA THR A 17 -7.29 -8.70 5.24
C THR A 17 -7.74 -8.27 3.84
N LYS A 18 -8.36 -9.18 3.09
CA LYS A 18 -8.91 -8.90 1.74
C LYS A 18 -10.29 -8.24 1.76
N GLU A 19 -10.87 -8.05 2.95
CA GLU A 19 -12.22 -7.54 3.14
C GLU A 19 -12.28 -6.01 3.04
N HIS A 20 -11.19 -5.35 3.43
CA HIS A 20 -10.98 -3.92 3.23
C HIS A 20 -10.03 -3.70 2.06
N PRO A 21 -10.04 -2.53 1.39
CA PRO A 21 -9.20 -2.30 0.21
C PRO A 21 -7.78 -1.77 0.53
N VAL A 22 -7.49 -1.44 1.79
CA VAL A 22 -6.30 -0.67 2.18
C VAL A 22 -4.99 -1.47 2.04
N GLU A 23 -5.04 -2.79 2.22
CA GLU A 23 -3.92 -3.71 2.02
C GLU A 23 -3.52 -3.80 0.54
N ARG A 24 -4.50 -3.70 -0.37
CA ARG A 24 -4.27 -3.62 -1.82
C ARG A 24 -3.62 -2.29 -2.16
N TRP A 25 -4.18 -1.17 -1.72
CA TRP A 25 -3.63 0.15 -2.00
C TRP A 25 -2.19 0.30 -1.49
N TYR A 26 -1.91 -0.21 -0.29
CA TYR A 26 -0.55 -0.23 0.25
C TYR A 26 0.43 -0.98 -0.68
N ARG A 27 0.05 -2.17 -1.17
CA ARG A 27 0.89 -2.96 -2.09
C ARG A 27 1.05 -2.28 -3.45
N ASP A 28 -0.02 -1.74 -4.02
CA ASP A 28 -0.01 -1.08 -5.32
C ASP A 28 0.87 0.17 -5.29
N LEU A 29 0.75 1.00 -4.25
CA LEU A 29 1.61 2.16 -4.05
C LEU A 29 3.09 1.78 -3.92
N ARG A 30 3.39 0.64 -3.30
CA ARG A 30 4.76 0.14 -3.16
C ARG A 30 5.31 -0.38 -4.49
N ALA A 31 4.49 -1.07 -5.28
CA ALA A 31 4.83 -1.52 -6.62
C ALA A 31 5.12 -0.35 -7.57
N ILE A 32 4.28 0.70 -7.54
CA ILE A 32 4.49 1.92 -8.32
C ILE A 32 5.80 2.60 -7.92
N GLY A 33 6.08 2.72 -6.62
CA GLY A 33 7.34 3.31 -6.15
C GLY A 33 8.59 2.58 -6.68
N VAL A 34 8.53 1.25 -6.81
CA VAL A 34 9.61 0.47 -7.43
C VAL A 34 9.63 0.67 -8.94
N ALA A 35 8.47 0.64 -9.60
CA ALA A 35 8.37 0.81 -11.05
C ALA A 35 8.92 2.17 -11.49
N GLU A 36 8.56 3.26 -10.81
CA GLU A 36 9.14 4.60 -11.05
C GLU A 36 10.67 4.57 -10.91
N GLY A 37 11.20 3.93 -9.86
CA GLY A 37 12.64 3.81 -9.66
C GLY A 37 13.38 2.93 -10.68
N VAL A 38 12.68 2.01 -11.37
CA VAL A 38 13.28 1.12 -12.38
C VAL A 38 13.09 1.65 -13.81
N VAL A 39 11.97 2.32 -14.08
CA VAL A 39 11.56 2.76 -15.43
C VAL A 39 12.03 4.19 -15.73
N VAL A 40 12.24 5.03 -14.71
CA VAL A 40 12.57 6.45 -14.87
C VAL A 40 14.06 6.76 -14.61
N ILE A 41 14.88 5.74 -14.34
CA ILE A 41 16.36 5.83 -14.37
C ILE A 41 16.85 5.44 -15.76
#